data_AF-A0A3C0W3U0-F1
#
_entry.id   AF-A0A3C0W3U0-F1
#
_cell.length_a   1.000
_cell.length_b   1.000
_cell.length_c   1.000
_cell.angle_alpha   90.00
_cell.angle_beta   90.00
_cell.angle_gamma   90.00
#
_symmetry.space_group_name_H-M   'P 1'
#
loop_
_entity.id
_entity.type
_entity.pdbx_description
1 polymer ?
#
loop_
_entity_poly.entity_id
_entity_poly.type
_entity_poly.pdbx_seq_one_letter_code
_entity_poly.pdbx_strand_id
1 'polypeptide(L)' 'MVSARLLVERGAMRDPSQDWGEFDFLALPSPADRIAVEYEGKVQYLTVLCAHHRPTPSGGGSSPSAEVVAKWTGAES' A
#
# COMPACT_ATOMS: atom_id res chain seq x y z
N MET A 1 3.03 0.75 -14.45
CA MET A 1 2.92 -0.22 -13.36
C MET A 1 4.04 0.07 -12.38
N VAL A 2 3.71 0.22 -11.10
CA VAL A 2 4.65 0.54 -10.02
C VAL A 2 4.45 -0.47 -8.91
N SER A 3 5.50 -1.20 -8.54
CA SER A 3 5.47 -2.15 -7.44
C SER A 3 5.77 -1.44 -6.12
N ALA A 4 4.96 -1.70 -5.09
CA ALA A 4 5.16 -1.13 -3.76
C ALA A 4 4.68 -2.09 -2.67
N ARG A 5 5.29 -2.02 -1.49
CA ARG A 5 4.79 -2.77 -0.33
C ARG A 5 3.51 -2.15 0.19
N LEU A 6 2.54 -2.98 0.57
CA LEU A 6 1.26 -2.54 1.13
C LEU A 6 1.23 -2.81 2.64
N LEU A 7 1.25 -1.73 3.42
CA LEU A 7 1.16 -1.75 4.87
C LEU A 7 -0.27 -1.38 5.28
N VAL A 8 -0.94 -2.25 6.03
CA VAL A 8 -2.37 -2.11 6.34
C VAL A 8 -2.61 -1.95 7.84
N GLU A 9 -3.26 -0.85 8.20
CA GLU A 9 -3.81 -0.64 9.55
C GLU A 9 -5.13 -1.40 9.69
N ARG A 10 -5.11 -2.45 10.52
CA ARG A 10 -6.28 -3.25 10.94
C ARG A 10 -6.39 -3.19 12.46
N GLY A 11 -7.01 -2.15 13.02
CA GLY A 11 -7.20 -2.06 14.47
C GLY A 11 -7.27 -0.64 15.03
N ALA A 12 -6.94 -0.52 16.31
CA ALA A 12 -6.85 0.77 16.98
C ALA A 12 -5.61 1.53 16.49
N MET A 13 -5.60 2.86 16.67
CA MET A 13 -4.55 3.76 16.17
C MET A 13 -3.13 3.47 16.71
N ARG A 14 -2.97 2.54 17.66
CA ARG A 14 -1.69 2.15 18.25
C ARG A 14 -1.20 0.78 17.80
N ASP A 15 -2.02 0.02 17.08
CA ASP A 15 -1.62 -1.28 16.56
C ASP A 15 -0.65 -1.06 15.39
N PRO A 16 0.46 -1.82 15.31
CA PRO A 16 1.37 -1.71 14.18
C PRO A 16 0.67 -2.11 12.88
N SER A 17 1.00 -1.42 11.79
CA SER A 17 0.52 -1.80 10.46
C SER A 17 0.99 -3.22 10.11
N GLN A 18 0.11 -3.99 9.49
CA GLN A 18 0.41 -5.32 8.98
C GLN A 18 1.08 -5.20 7.61
N ASP A 19 2.16 -5.92 7.38
CA ASP A 19 2.78 -6.02 6.06
C ASP A 19 2.05 -7.09 5.24
N TRP A 20 1.38 -6.68 4.16
CA TRP A 20 0.67 -7.59 3.25
C TRP A 20 1.52 -8.02 2.05
N GLY A 21 2.77 -7.57 1.98
CA GLY A 21 3.69 -7.87 0.89
C GLY A 21 3.66 -6.83 -0.23
N GLU A 22 4.20 -7.23 -1.39
CA GLU A 22 4.39 -6.36 -2.55
C GLU A 22 3.23 -6.50 -3.54
N PHE A 23 2.75 -5.35 -4.05
CA PHE A 23 1.65 -5.28 -5.01
C PHE A 23 2.02 -4.37 -6.19
N ASP A 24 1.50 -4.72 -7.36
CA ASP A 24 1.61 -3.92 -8.58
C ASP A 24 0.43 -2.94 -8.70
N PHE A 25 0.74 -1.65 -8.75
CA PHE A 25 -0.24 -0.58 -8.95
C PHE A 25 -0.15 -0.01 -10.36
N LEU A 26 -1.25 0.55 -10.88
CA LEU A 26 -1.23 1.28 -12.15
C LEU A 26 -0.29 2.50 -12.06
N ALA A 27 -0.41 3.25 -10.96
CA ALA A 27 0.45 4.33 -10.51
C ALA A 27 0.47 4.34 -8.96
N LEU A 28 1.41 5.07 -8.35
CA LEU A 28 1.43 5.20 -6.88
C LEU A 28 0.14 5.86 -6.38
N PRO A 29 -0.60 5.21 -5.46
CA PRO A 29 -1.83 5.76 -4.90
C PRO A 29 -1.59 7.04 -4.10
N SER A 30 -2.54 7.95 -4.17
CA SER A 30 -2.57 9.18 -3.38
C SER A 30 -3.37 9.00 -2.09
N PRO A 31 -3.16 9.85 -1.06
CA PRO A 31 -4.02 9.87 0.12
C PRO A 31 -5.50 9.97 -0.25
N ALA A 32 -6.34 9.23 0.48
CA ALA A 32 -7.78 9.05 0.26
C ALA A 32 -8.21 8.21 -0.95
N ASP A 33 -7.29 7.74 -1.79
CA ASP A 33 -7.62 6.74 -2.81
C ASP A 33 -8.16 5.45 -2.19
N ARG A 34 -9.01 4.75 -2.94
CA ARG A 34 -9.58 3.46 -2.54
C ARG A 34 -8.87 2.32 -3.26
N ILE A 35 -8.48 1.31 -2.50
CA ILE A 35 -7.86 0.08 -3.03
C ILE A 35 -8.80 -1.08 -2.77
N ALA A 36 -9.02 -1.91 -3.79
CA ALA A 36 -9.61 -3.23 -3.67
C ALA A 36 -8.53 -4.25 -4.05
N VAL A 37 -8.20 -5.17 -3.15
CA VAL A 37 -7.09 -6.10 -3.33
C VAL A 37 -7.40 -7.47 -2.75
N GLU A 38 -6.99 -8.55 -3.42
CA GLU A 38 -7.10 -9.90 -2.85
C GLU A 38 -6.06 -10.11 -1.76
N TYR A 39 -6.51 -10.54 -0.59
CA TYR A 39 -5.66 -10.94 0.52
C TYR A 39 -6.39 -11.98 1.39
N GLU A 40 -5.71 -13.07 1.73
CA GLU A 40 -6.28 -14.22 2.46
C GLU A 40 -7.55 -14.81 1.79
N GLY A 41 -7.57 -14.84 0.45
CA GLY A 41 -8.66 -15.44 -0.33
C GLY A 41 -9.94 -14.61 -0.41
N LYS A 42 -9.91 -13.34 0.02
CA LYS A 42 -11.02 -12.39 -0.12
C LYS A 42 -10.55 -11.05 -0.66
N VAL A 43 -11.43 -10.34 -1.38
CA VAL A 43 -11.20 -8.93 -1.71
C VAL A 43 -11.32 -8.08 -0.45
N GLN A 44 -10.29 -7.29 -0.17
CA GLN A 44 -10.21 -6.35 0.93
C GLN A 44 -10.32 -4.92 0.40
N TYR A 45 -11.08 -4.08 1.09
CA TYR A 45 -11.26 -2.68 0.76
C TYR A 45 -10.47 -1.79 1.71
N LEU A 46 -9.61 -0.94 1.15
CA LEU A 46 -8.70 -0.08 1.90
C LEU A 46 -8.86 1.39 1.49
N THR A 47 -8.53 2.31 2.40
CA THR A 47 -8.33 3.74 2.09
C THR A 47 -6.87 4.10 2.31
N VAL A 48 -6.23 4.68 1.30
CA VAL A 48 -4.83 5.10 1.38
C VAL A 48 -4.69 6.27 2.36
N LEU A 49 -3.72 6.18 3.26
CA LEU A 49 -3.34 7.25 4.17
C LEU A 49 -2.18 8.07 3.59
N CYS A 50 -1.14 7.37 3.13
CA CYS A 50 0.02 7.99 2.49
C CYS A 50 0.81 6.96 1.66
N ALA A 51 1.75 7.46 0.87
CA ALA A 51 2.80 6.68 0.25
C ALA A 51 4.18 7.24 0.68
N HIS A 52 5.07 6.36 1.16
CA HIS A 52 6.44 6.73 1.49
C HIS A 52 7.33 6.44 0.29
N HIS A 53 7.78 7.50 -0.39
CA HIS A 53 8.68 7.37 -1.53
C HIS A 53 10.15 7.33 -1.08
N ARG A 54 10.92 6.46 -1.70
CA ARG A 54 12.38 6.41 -1.60
C ARG A 54 12.96 6.58 -3.01
N PRO A 55 12.98 7.82 -3.54
CA PRO A 55 13.53 8.07 -4.85
C PRO A 55 15.04 7.85 -4.86
N THR A 56 15.57 7.55 -6.03
CA THR A 56 17.01 7.48 -6.27
C THR A 56 17.43 8.61 -7.22
N PRO A 57 18.66 9.11 -7.14
CA PRO A 57 19.16 10.10 -8.08
C PRO A 57 19.10 9.58 -9.53
N SER A 58 18.73 10.45 -10.46
CA SER A 58 18.73 10.10 -11.89
C SER A 58 20.15 9.69 -12.33
N GLY A 59 20.25 8.54 -12.99
CA GLY A 59 21.54 7.95 -13.41
C GLY A 59 22.30 7.20 -12.31
N GLY A 60 21.76 7.11 -11.08
CA GLY A 60 22.44 6.52 -9.91
C GLY A 60 22.50 4.99 -9.85
N GLY A 61 22.00 4.26 -10.85
CA GLY A 61 22.07 2.79 -10.94
C GLY A 61 21.19 2.01 -9.94
N SER A 62 20.65 2.66 -8.91
CA SER A 62 19.72 2.07 -7.94
C SER A 62 18.25 2.32 -8.31
N SER A 63 17.39 1.34 -8.04
CA SER A 63 15.95 1.46 -8.28
C SER A 63 15.26 2.24 -7.16
N PRO A 64 14.31 3.14 -7.49
CA PRO A 64 13.44 3.74 -6.49
C PRO A 64 12.53 2.68 -5.86
N SER A 65 12.03 2.94 -4.66
CA SER A 65 11.03 2.09 -4.00
C SER A 65 9.97 2.91 -3.29
N ALA A 66 8.86 2.26 -2.92
CA ALA A 66 7.79 2.89 -2.16
C ALA A 66 7.08 1.90 -1.24
N GLU A 67 6.45 2.45 -0.21
CA GLU A 67 5.47 1.78 0.66
C GLU A 67 4.15 2.54 0.59
N VAL A 68 3.05 1.84 0.43
CA VAL A 68 1.68 2.37 0.52
C VAL A 68 1.14 2.01 1.88
N VAL A 69 0.77 3.01 2.68
CA VAL A 69 0.12 2.82 3.98
C VAL A 69 -1.37 3.06 3.80
N ALA A 70 -2.19 2.08 4.18
CA ALA A 70 -3.64 2.15 4.01
C ALA A 70 -4.37 1.64 5.25
N LYS A 71 -5.58 2.15 5.46
CA LYS A 71 -6.48 1.69 6.50
C LYS A 71 -7.47 0.68 5.93
N TRP A 72 -7.64 -0.45 6.59
CA TRP A 72 -8.68 -1.41 6.23
C TRP A 72 -10.08 -0.86 6.54
N THR A 73 -11.00 -1.03 5.58
CA THR A 73 -12.38 -0.52 5.67
C THR A 73 -13.45 -1.58 5.47
N GLY A 74 -13.09 -2.79 5.03
CA GLY A 74 -14.01 -3.91 4.89
C GLY A 74 -13.45 -5.03 4.02
N ALA A 75 -14.24 -6.09 3.87
CA ALA A 75 -13.96 -7.22 2.97
C ALA A 75 -15.23 -7.58 2.19
N GLU A 76 -15.07 -8.14 1.00
CA GLU A 76 -16.18 -8.77 0.29
C GLU A 76 -16.69 -9.98 1.08
N SER A 77 -18.01 -10.12 1.14
CA SER A 77 -18.72 -11.10 1.96
C SER A 77 -18.52 -12.52 1.48
#